data_AF-A0A1D2MFB6-F1
#
_entry.id   AF-A0A1D2MFB6-F1
#
_cell.length_a   1.000
_cell.length_b   1.000
_cell.length_c   1.000
_cell.angle_alpha   90.00
_cell.angle_beta   90.00
_cell.angle_gamma   90.00
#
_symmetry.space_group_name_H-M   'P 1'
#
loop_
_entity.id
_entity.type
_entity.pdbx_description
1 polymer ?
#
loop_
_entity_poly.entity_id
_entity_poly.type
_entity_poly.pdbx_seq_one_letter_code
_entity_poly.pdbx_strand_id
1 'polypeptide(L)'
;MGCSKNLLIQILDSFLLSLVFIFQSVVLSQYLVYNDGDLGGENGHDGFVSYEKILWLIGDLICLTLFLLSSICGYKNLQLARGLSGELPRAHGSTSLINYVLSSKLPLFYVSWFCYAMLLVTKITVIFTSNLHEKPENFGTSMFGAQMLQLVIGISAIIFSLLVEAHHDARRSDPKRNAYLNSLAYGIALEILDTADFLSFLIPSFEHSHHSCPTSTLAPVIISLASVNLVLPTLTLYKLTTTSFGEVYQVKLEILYDSLHNFFVSIPFLVIRIYLWNVSEREDVLFAIKNIYCIVGYCRGLFSNVKHLRSERRESCLANADANK
;
A
#
# COMPACT_ATOMS: atom_id res chain seq x y z
N MET A 1 24.77 20.65 -15.73
CA MET A 1 23.64 21.32 -15.03
C MET A 1 22.45 20.40 -14.67
N GLY A 2 22.20 19.26 -15.32
CA GLY A 2 21.03 18.40 -15.02
C GLY A 2 21.09 17.58 -13.71
N CYS A 3 22.27 17.36 -13.13
CA CYS A 3 22.42 16.50 -11.94
C CYS A 3 21.88 17.13 -10.65
N SER A 4 21.91 18.47 -10.53
CA SER A 4 21.42 19.20 -9.35
C SER A 4 19.90 19.22 -9.27
N LYS A 5 19.20 19.34 -10.42
CA LYS A 5 17.73 19.37 -10.47
C LYS A 5 17.11 18.04 -10.06
N ASN A 6 17.62 16.91 -10.55
CA ASN A 6 17.08 15.59 -10.21
C ASN A 6 17.33 15.22 -8.74
N LEU A 7 18.46 15.66 -8.17
CA LEU A 7 18.72 15.50 -6.74
C LEU A 7 17.73 16.33 -5.90
N LEU A 8 17.46 17.58 -6.31
CA LEU A 8 16.52 18.44 -5.61
C LEU A 8 15.11 17.85 -5.59
N ILE A 9 14.63 17.32 -6.72
CA ILE A 9 13.31 16.66 -6.81
C ILE A 9 13.24 15.47 -5.87
N GLN A 10 14.25 14.58 -5.88
CA GLN A 10 14.22 13.40 -5.02
C GLN A 10 14.32 13.73 -3.52
N ILE A 11 15.06 14.78 -3.15
CA ILE A 11 15.07 15.29 -1.77
C ILE A 11 13.69 15.83 -1.40
N LEU A 12 13.05 16.58 -2.31
CA LEU A 12 11.72 17.13 -2.10
C LEU A 12 10.67 16.02 -1.91
N ASP A 13 10.69 14.99 -2.76
CA ASP A 13 9.77 13.85 -2.67
C ASP A 13 9.98 13.08 -1.36
N SER A 14 11.24 12.85 -0.96
CA SER A 14 11.56 12.16 0.30
C SER A 14 11.16 12.98 1.53
N PHE A 15 11.32 14.30 1.47
CA PHE A 15 10.88 15.22 2.51
C PHE A 15 9.36 15.24 2.62
N LEU A 16 8.66 15.35 1.49
CA LEU A 16 7.20 15.35 1.42
C LEU A 16 6.63 14.01 1.91
N LEU A 17 7.21 12.88 1.49
CA LEU A 17 6.87 11.54 1.98
C LEU A 17 6.97 11.47 3.51
N SER A 18 8.08 11.96 4.07
CA SER A 18 8.31 11.97 5.51
C SER A 18 7.29 12.87 6.24
N LEU A 19 7.02 14.07 5.71
CA LEU A 19 6.06 15.01 6.28
C LEU A 19 4.65 14.42 6.31
N VAL A 20 4.20 13.85 5.20
CA VAL A 20 2.87 13.24 5.07
C VAL A 20 2.75 12.03 6.00
N PHE A 21 3.78 11.18 6.06
CA PHE A 21 3.81 10.03 6.98
C PHE A 21 3.76 10.46 8.46
N ILE A 22 4.52 11.48 8.85
CA ILE A 22 4.50 12.00 10.23
C ILE A 22 3.11 12.54 10.57
N PHE A 23 2.52 13.34 9.69
CA PHE A 23 1.16 13.86 9.88
C PHE A 23 0.16 12.71 10.10
N GLN A 24 0.16 11.72 9.21
CA GLN A 24 -0.73 10.56 9.31
C GLN A 24 -0.50 9.77 10.62
N SER A 25 0.76 9.54 10.98
CA SER A 25 1.14 8.77 12.17
C SER A 25 0.73 9.48 13.46
N VAL A 26 0.90 10.80 13.54
CA VAL A 26 0.47 11.61 14.68
C VAL A 26 -1.04 11.54 14.84
N VAL A 27 -1.80 11.73 13.74
CA VAL A 27 -3.26 11.71 13.81
C VAL A 27 -3.78 10.32 14.21
N LEU A 28 -3.27 9.24 13.60
CA LEU A 28 -3.65 7.86 14.00
C LEU A 28 -3.30 7.57 15.46
N SER A 29 -2.15 8.06 15.93
CA SER A 29 -1.76 7.89 17.34
C SER A 29 -2.68 8.66 18.29
N GLN A 30 -3.20 9.83 17.88
CA GLN A 30 -4.21 10.55 18.65
C GLN A 30 -5.52 9.76 18.75
N TYR A 31 -5.96 9.08 17.69
CA TYR A 31 -7.12 8.17 17.76
C TYR A 31 -6.91 7.03 18.75
N LEU A 32 -5.70 6.45 18.78
CA LEU A 32 -5.37 5.39 19.74
C LEU A 32 -5.36 5.92 21.19
N VAL A 33 -4.78 7.09 21.44
CA VAL A 33 -4.71 7.70 22.78
C VAL A 33 -6.07 8.15 23.27
N TYR A 34 -6.89 8.74 22.40
CA TYR A 34 -8.25 9.18 22.74
C TYR A 34 -9.12 8.00 23.20
N ASN A 35 -8.95 6.84 22.56
CA ASN A 35 -9.69 5.64 22.90
C ASN A 35 -9.24 5.00 24.23
N ASP A 36 -7.96 5.16 24.60
CA ASP A 36 -7.38 4.57 25.82
C ASP A 36 -7.69 5.39 27.08
N GLY A 37 -7.90 6.70 26.95
CA GLY A 37 -8.17 7.61 28.07
C GLY A 37 -9.52 7.40 28.77
N ASP A 38 -10.44 6.62 28.20
CA ASP A 38 -11.82 6.45 28.69
C ASP A 38 -12.08 5.04 29.28
N LEU A 39 -11.14 4.10 29.07
CA LEU A 39 -11.09 2.78 29.70
C LEU A 39 -10.42 2.81 31.09
N GLY A 40 -9.78 3.93 31.44
CA GLY A 40 -9.16 4.21 32.74
C GLY A 40 -10.15 4.56 33.85
N GLY A 41 -11.18 3.73 34.04
CA GLY A 41 -12.07 3.82 35.20
C GLY A 41 -11.42 3.26 36.47
N GLU A 42 -11.11 4.16 37.40
CA GLU A 42 -10.94 3.99 38.85
C GLU A 42 -9.93 3.00 39.48
N ASN A 43 -9.21 2.14 38.74
CA ASN A 43 -8.24 1.24 39.38
C ASN A 43 -6.83 1.23 38.75
N GLY A 44 -6.04 2.27 39.03
CA GLY A 44 -4.65 2.18 39.48
C GLY A 44 -3.64 1.29 38.73
N HIS A 45 -3.53 1.38 37.39
CA HIS A 45 -2.40 0.84 36.63
C HIS A 45 -1.82 1.84 35.61
N ASP A 46 -1.41 3.01 36.11
CA ASP A 46 -0.78 4.10 35.33
C ASP A 46 0.54 3.71 34.63
N GLY A 47 1.12 2.55 34.96
CA GLY A 47 2.36 2.05 34.36
C GLY A 47 2.16 1.40 32.98
N PHE A 48 1.06 0.67 32.75
CA PHE A 48 0.91 -0.17 31.54
C PHE A 48 0.56 0.65 30.29
N VAL A 49 -0.29 1.66 30.46
CA VAL A 49 -0.76 2.61 29.42
C VAL A 49 0.39 3.40 28.75
N SER A 50 1.54 3.53 29.42
CA SER A 50 2.70 4.22 28.86
C SER A 50 3.45 3.38 27.83
N TYR A 51 3.48 2.06 27.96
CA TYR A 51 4.31 1.19 27.10
C TYR A 51 3.72 0.99 25.71
N GLU A 52 2.39 0.93 25.58
CA GLU A 52 1.73 0.78 24.27
C GLU A 52 1.96 2.01 23.38
N LYS A 53 1.90 3.21 23.97
CA LYS A 53 2.18 4.48 23.27
C LYS A 53 3.62 4.53 22.76
N ILE A 54 4.57 4.05 23.57
CA ILE A 54 5.98 3.95 23.18
C ILE A 54 6.14 2.93 22.04
N LEU A 55 5.42 1.81 22.07
CA LEU A 55 5.49 0.79 21.02
C LEU A 55 4.99 1.32 19.67
N TRP A 56 3.87 2.05 19.64
CA TRP A 56 3.37 2.70 18.42
C TRP A 56 4.38 3.71 17.85
N LEU A 57 4.97 4.53 18.72
CA LEU A 57 6.00 5.51 18.34
C LEU A 57 7.26 4.83 17.79
N ILE A 58 7.71 3.74 18.41
CA ILE A 58 8.85 2.94 17.91
C ILE A 58 8.53 2.37 16.53
N GLY A 59 7.33 1.82 16.34
CA GLY A 59 6.86 1.32 15.04
C GLY A 59 6.90 2.41 13.96
N ASP A 60 6.41 3.61 14.27
CA ASP A 60 6.42 4.74 13.35
C ASP A 60 7.85 5.20 13.03
N LEU A 61 8.73 5.24 14.04
CA LEU A 61 10.14 5.56 13.85
C LEU A 61 10.84 4.54 12.94
N ILE A 62 10.56 3.25 13.13
CA ILE A 62 11.09 2.19 12.25
C ILE A 62 10.62 2.41 10.81
N CYS A 63 9.33 2.66 10.59
CA CYS A 63 8.80 2.91 9.24
C CYS A 63 9.42 4.16 8.59
N LEU A 64 9.56 5.25 9.34
CA LEU A 64 10.21 6.47 8.86
C LEU A 64 11.67 6.21 8.47
N THR A 65 12.43 5.49 9.30
CA THR A 65 13.81 5.15 8.98
C THR A 65 13.91 4.27 7.74
N LEU A 66 12.99 3.31 7.57
CA LEU A 66 12.93 2.45 6.38
C LEU A 66 12.62 3.26 5.12
N PHE A 67 11.69 4.22 5.16
CA PHE A 67 11.42 5.10 4.01
C PHE A 67 12.64 5.96 3.66
N LEU A 68 13.29 6.59 4.64
CA LEU A 68 14.49 7.38 4.41
C LEU A 68 15.63 6.53 3.84
N LEU A 69 15.87 5.34 4.41
CA LEU A 69 16.88 4.41 3.92
C LEU A 69 16.55 3.93 2.50
N SER A 70 15.29 3.64 2.20
CA SER A 70 14.85 3.26 0.86
C SER A 70 15.14 4.37 -0.14
N SER A 71 14.74 5.61 0.16
CA SER A 71 15.01 6.77 -0.70
C SER A 71 16.51 7.01 -0.92
N ILE A 72 17.34 6.94 0.13
CA ILE A 72 18.80 7.08 0.03
C ILE A 72 19.40 5.97 -0.84
N CYS A 73 18.96 4.72 -0.65
CA CYS A 73 19.44 3.59 -1.44
C CYS A 73 18.97 3.69 -2.90
N GLY A 74 17.74 4.13 -3.13
CA GLY A 74 17.21 4.46 -4.45
C GLY A 74 18.11 5.47 -5.16
N TYR A 75 18.48 6.54 -4.48
CA TYR A 75 19.39 7.56 -5.02
C TYR A 75 20.79 7.02 -5.31
N LYS A 76 21.39 6.26 -4.40
CA LYS A 76 22.75 5.70 -4.61
C LYS A 76 22.78 4.72 -5.77
N ASN A 77 21.79 3.84 -5.87
CA ASN A 77 21.66 2.92 -6.99
C ASN A 77 21.49 3.66 -8.32
N LEU A 78 20.75 4.78 -8.29
CA LEU A 78 20.62 5.67 -9.43
C LEU A 78 21.95 6.32 -9.82
N GLN A 79 22.75 6.77 -8.86
CA GLN A 79 24.08 7.31 -9.12
C GLN A 79 25.04 6.25 -9.68
N LEU A 80 25.04 5.05 -9.11
CA LEU A 80 25.88 3.94 -9.58
C LEU A 80 25.51 3.54 -11.01
N ALA A 81 24.21 3.45 -11.32
CA ALA A 81 23.73 3.21 -12.68
C ALA A 81 24.14 4.31 -13.67
N ARG A 82 24.31 5.56 -13.21
CA ARG A 82 24.84 6.67 -14.03
C ARG A 82 26.36 6.58 -14.24
N GLY A 83 27.10 6.13 -13.22
CA GLY A 83 28.55 5.96 -13.29
C GLY A 83 28.98 4.76 -14.14
N LEU A 84 28.24 3.64 -14.09
CA LEU A 84 28.50 2.45 -14.90
C LEU A 84 28.33 2.66 -16.42
N SER A 85 27.63 3.70 -16.86
CA SER A 85 27.60 4.11 -18.28
C SER A 85 28.84 4.88 -18.73
N GLY A 86 29.80 5.19 -17.84
CA GLY A 86 31.09 5.80 -18.17
C GLY A 86 32.21 5.17 -17.35
N GLU A 87 32.81 4.10 -17.87
CA GLU A 87 33.97 3.36 -17.35
C GLU A 87 33.82 2.69 -15.97
N LEU A 88 34.08 1.37 -15.93
CA LEU A 88 34.12 0.54 -14.71
C LEU A 88 35.43 0.79 -13.94
N PRO A 89 35.40 1.17 -12.65
CA PRO A 89 36.46 0.81 -11.72
C PRO A 89 35.99 -0.41 -10.90
N ARG A 90 36.76 -1.50 -10.97
CA ARG A 90 36.65 -2.66 -10.09
C ARG A 90 36.71 -2.21 -8.62
N ALA A 91 35.64 -2.41 -7.86
CA ALA A 91 35.63 -2.13 -6.43
C ALA A 91 36.27 -3.29 -5.65
N HIS A 92 37.36 -2.96 -4.97
CA HIS A 92 38.14 -3.77 -4.05
C HIS A 92 37.35 -4.00 -2.74
N GLY A 93 37.57 -5.15 -2.11
CA GLY A 93 36.79 -5.68 -0.99
C GLY A 93 36.73 -4.79 0.25
N SER A 94 35.51 -4.52 0.72
CA SER A 94 35.20 -4.27 2.13
C SER A 94 33.72 -4.59 2.38
N THR A 95 33.49 -5.81 2.84
CA THR A 95 32.18 -6.41 3.12
C THR A 95 31.63 -5.89 4.45
N SER A 96 30.91 -4.78 4.42
CA SER A 96 29.96 -4.42 5.49
C SER A 96 28.54 -4.82 5.05
N LEU A 97 27.70 -5.27 5.99
CA LEU A 97 26.28 -5.58 5.74
C LEU A 97 25.55 -4.42 5.03
N ILE A 98 25.95 -3.19 5.32
CA ILE A 98 25.42 -1.97 4.70
C ILE A 98 25.69 -1.97 3.19
N ASN A 99 26.90 -2.34 2.75
CA ASN A 99 27.23 -2.42 1.31
C ASN A 99 26.49 -3.56 0.60
N TYR A 100 26.21 -4.68 1.28
CA TYR A 100 25.40 -5.77 0.71
C TYR A 100 23.93 -5.36 0.53
N VAL A 101 23.34 -4.70 1.55
CA VAL A 101 21.98 -4.15 1.48
C VAL A 101 21.89 -3.06 0.40
N LEU A 102 22.92 -2.21 0.27
CA LEU A 102 22.99 -1.17 -0.78
C LEU A 102 23.19 -1.76 -2.18
N SER A 103 23.97 -2.84 -2.33
CA SER A 103 24.30 -3.44 -3.63
C SER A 103 23.24 -4.41 -4.15
N SER A 104 22.29 -4.83 -3.30
CA SER A 104 21.19 -5.68 -3.72
C SER A 104 20.12 -4.83 -4.40
N LYS A 105 19.57 -5.30 -5.51
CA LYS A 105 18.59 -4.58 -6.35
C LYS A 105 17.34 -4.20 -5.54
N LEU A 106 17.37 -3.02 -4.92
CA LEU A 106 16.26 -2.27 -4.33
C LEU A 106 15.31 -3.04 -3.38
N PRO A 107 15.77 -4.00 -2.52
CA PRO A 107 14.88 -4.77 -1.67
C PRO A 107 14.18 -3.93 -0.58
N LEU A 108 14.75 -2.78 -0.22
CA LEU A 108 14.21 -1.92 0.83
C LEU A 108 12.87 -1.29 0.45
N PHE A 109 12.54 -1.20 -0.84
CA PHE A 109 11.35 -0.52 -1.32
C PHE A 109 10.06 -1.23 -0.91
N TYR A 110 9.91 -2.49 -1.32
CA TYR A 110 8.75 -3.29 -0.96
C TYR A 110 8.73 -3.63 0.55
N VAL A 111 9.90 -3.75 1.19
CA VAL A 111 10.01 -3.97 2.64
C VAL A 111 9.49 -2.77 3.41
N SER A 112 9.85 -1.54 3.00
CA SER A 112 9.39 -0.32 3.66
C SER A 112 7.87 -0.18 3.61
N TRP A 113 7.26 -0.41 2.43
CA TRP A 113 5.81 -0.43 2.29
C TRP A 113 5.16 -1.55 3.11
N PHE A 114 5.73 -2.76 3.10
CA PHE A 114 5.18 -3.88 3.86
C PHE A 114 5.15 -3.60 5.37
N CYS A 115 6.26 -3.11 5.94
CA CYS A 115 6.32 -2.74 7.34
C CYS A 115 5.31 -1.64 7.68
N TYR A 116 5.22 -0.61 6.84
CA TYR A 116 4.23 0.45 6.96
C TYR A 116 2.79 -0.09 6.90
N ALA A 117 2.47 -0.92 5.91
CA ALA A 117 1.14 -1.48 5.72
C ALA A 117 0.73 -2.36 6.91
N MET A 118 1.64 -3.19 7.43
CA MET A 118 1.37 -4.01 8.63
C MET A 118 1.12 -3.16 9.87
N LEU A 119 1.91 -2.11 10.07
CA LEU A 119 1.71 -1.18 11.18
C LEU A 119 0.37 -0.46 11.06
N LEU A 120 0.05 0.06 9.87
CA LEU A 120 -1.21 0.74 9.57
C LEU A 120 -2.41 -0.21 9.79
N VAL A 121 -2.35 -1.44 9.28
CA VAL A 121 -3.37 -2.48 9.47
C VAL A 121 -3.59 -2.76 10.95
N THR A 122 -2.53 -2.86 11.73
CA THR A 122 -2.64 -3.09 13.18
C THR A 122 -3.32 -1.90 13.85
N LYS A 123 -2.94 -0.66 13.54
CA LYS A 123 -3.59 0.55 14.06
C LYS A 123 -5.07 0.61 13.68
N ILE A 124 -5.41 0.37 12.41
CA ILE A 124 -6.79 0.32 11.92
C ILE A 124 -7.60 -0.75 12.67
N THR A 125 -7.03 -1.95 12.81
CA THR A 125 -7.70 -3.06 13.51
C THR A 125 -7.98 -2.69 14.96
N VAL A 126 -6.99 -2.15 15.69
CA VAL A 126 -7.17 -1.70 17.07
C VAL A 126 -8.25 -0.61 17.14
N ILE A 127 -8.16 0.42 16.30
CA ILE A 127 -9.13 1.54 16.26
C ILE A 127 -10.55 1.01 16.03
N PHE A 128 -10.79 0.19 15.01
CA PHE A 128 -12.15 -0.26 14.72
C PHE A 128 -12.65 -1.29 15.74
N THR A 129 -11.82 -2.23 16.22
CA THR A 129 -12.27 -3.24 17.19
C THR A 129 -12.57 -2.66 18.57
N SER A 130 -11.88 -1.59 18.98
CA SER A 130 -12.15 -0.91 20.24
C SER A 130 -13.33 0.06 20.12
N ASN A 131 -13.38 0.88 19.07
CA ASN A 131 -14.41 1.92 18.92
C ASN A 131 -15.80 1.37 18.54
N LEU A 132 -15.87 0.25 17.81
CA LEU A 132 -17.14 -0.39 17.41
C LEU A 132 -17.95 -0.92 18.61
N HIS A 133 -17.29 -1.24 19.72
CA HIS A 133 -17.94 -1.86 20.88
C HIS A 133 -18.44 -0.84 21.91
N GLU A 134 -17.82 0.33 22.01
CA GLU A 134 -17.99 1.14 23.21
C GLU A 134 -18.79 2.43 23.00
N LYS A 135 -18.56 3.25 21.95
CA LYS A 135 -19.17 4.60 21.87
C LYS A 135 -19.37 5.13 20.45
N PRO A 136 -20.49 4.79 19.78
CA PRO A 136 -20.82 5.38 18.47
C PRO A 136 -21.00 6.91 18.54
N GLU A 137 -21.40 7.44 19.71
CA GLU A 137 -21.78 8.84 19.97
C GLU A 137 -20.64 9.87 19.82
N ASN A 138 -19.38 9.46 20.02
CA ASN A 138 -18.23 10.36 20.05
C ASN A 138 -17.61 10.64 18.65
N PHE A 139 -18.02 9.90 17.62
CA PHE A 139 -17.48 10.02 16.26
C PHE A 139 -18.04 11.22 15.47
N GLY A 140 -19.11 11.85 15.95
CA GLY A 140 -19.89 12.85 15.19
C GLY A 140 -19.61 14.32 15.48
N THR A 141 -18.95 14.68 16.58
CA THR A 141 -18.93 16.08 17.08
C THR A 141 -17.54 16.69 17.29
N SER A 142 -16.46 15.93 17.13
CA SER A 142 -15.09 16.42 17.33
C SER A 142 -14.33 16.61 16.00
N MET A 143 -13.31 17.48 15.99
CA MET A 143 -12.39 17.63 14.83
C MET A 143 -11.69 16.31 14.45
N PHE A 144 -11.69 15.32 15.34
CA PHE A 144 -11.18 13.97 15.14
C PHE A 144 -12.33 12.96 15.00
N GLY A 145 -13.30 13.30 14.15
CA GLY A 145 -14.42 12.43 13.83
C GLY A 145 -14.16 11.48 12.66
N ALA A 146 -15.21 10.77 12.25
CA ALA A 146 -15.21 9.75 11.19
C ALA A 146 -14.48 10.13 9.91
N GLN A 147 -14.75 11.35 9.44
CA GLN A 147 -14.23 11.88 8.20
C GLN A 147 -12.71 12.09 8.25
N MET A 148 -12.19 12.50 9.40
CA MET A 148 -10.74 12.67 9.58
C MET A 148 -10.05 11.30 9.63
N LEU A 149 -10.66 10.27 10.24
CA LEU A 149 -10.13 8.91 10.21
C LEU A 149 -10.06 8.36 8.77
N GLN A 150 -11.13 8.53 7.99
CA GLN A 150 -11.17 8.15 6.58
C GLN A 150 -10.10 8.90 5.77
N LEU A 151 -10.00 10.22 5.94
CA LEU A 151 -8.99 11.05 5.28
C LEU A 151 -7.58 10.52 5.56
N VAL A 152 -7.27 10.25 6.84
CA VAL A 152 -5.95 9.81 7.29
C VAL A 152 -5.61 8.41 6.78
N ILE A 153 -6.58 7.50 6.68
CA ILE A 153 -6.37 6.21 6.02
C ILE A 153 -6.13 6.43 4.52
N GLY A 154 -6.90 7.31 3.87
CA GLY A 154 -6.77 7.67 2.46
C GLY A 154 -5.43 8.31 2.10
N ILE A 155 -4.79 9.03 3.03
CA ILE A 155 -3.43 9.59 2.86
C ILE A 155 -2.39 8.50 2.53
N SER A 156 -2.64 7.24 2.88
CA SER A 156 -1.80 6.10 2.47
C SER A 156 -1.62 6.01 0.95
N ALA A 157 -2.60 6.44 0.16
CA ALA A 157 -2.51 6.49 -1.30
C ALA A 157 -1.45 7.51 -1.77
N ILE A 158 -1.35 8.64 -1.06
CA ILE A 158 -0.35 9.68 -1.32
C ILE A 158 1.03 9.18 -0.93
N ILE A 159 1.16 8.54 0.26
CA ILE A 159 2.41 7.92 0.73
C ILE A 159 2.91 6.89 -0.28
N PHE A 160 2.02 6.01 -0.78
CA PHE A 160 2.37 5.03 -1.81
C PHE A 160 2.89 5.70 -3.09
N SER A 161 2.19 6.71 -3.59
CA SER A 161 2.55 7.41 -4.81
C SER A 161 3.92 8.11 -4.67
N LEU A 162 4.14 8.83 -3.56
CA LEU A 162 5.42 9.49 -3.27
C LEU A 162 6.55 8.50 -3.09
N LEU A 163 6.28 7.34 -2.50
CA LEU A 163 7.23 6.26 -2.35
C LEU A 163 7.68 5.76 -3.74
N VAL A 164 6.75 5.50 -4.67
CA VAL A 164 7.05 5.12 -6.06
C VAL A 164 7.83 6.21 -6.80
N GLU A 165 7.41 7.47 -6.69
CA GLU A 165 8.09 8.60 -7.35
C GLU A 165 9.51 8.82 -6.81
N ALA A 166 9.73 8.67 -5.50
CA ALA A 166 11.06 8.79 -4.90
C ALA A 166 12.08 7.75 -5.43
N HIS A 167 11.58 6.68 -6.05
CA HIS A 167 12.38 5.61 -6.67
C HIS A 167 12.36 5.68 -8.21
N HIS A 168 11.62 6.63 -8.78
CA HIS A 168 11.52 6.85 -10.22
C HIS A 168 12.80 7.53 -10.74
N ASP A 169 13.47 6.91 -11.72
CA ASP A 169 14.61 7.54 -12.39
C ASP A 169 14.13 8.58 -13.40
N ALA A 170 14.14 9.85 -13.01
CA ALA A 170 13.80 10.98 -13.87
C ALA A 170 14.63 11.12 -15.16
N ARG A 171 15.71 10.33 -15.38
CA ARG A 171 16.61 10.49 -16.54
C ARG A 171 16.67 9.32 -17.51
N ARG A 172 16.24 8.11 -17.13
CA ARG A 172 15.92 7.04 -18.10
C ARG A 172 14.52 7.30 -18.64
N SER A 173 14.42 8.34 -19.45
CA SER A 173 13.23 8.81 -20.14
C SER A 173 12.78 7.83 -21.23
N ASP A 174 12.47 6.60 -20.86
CA ASP A 174 11.62 5.75 -21.70
C ASP A 174 10.16 6.15 -21.41
N PRO A 175 9.48 6.83 -22.36
CA PRO A 175 8.11 7.26 -22.17
C PRO A 175 7.17 6.10 -21.82
N LYS A 176 7.45 4.89 -22.33
CA LYS A 176 6.61 3.70 -22.10
C LYS A 176 6.73 3.21 -20.66
N ARG A 177 7.95 3.17 -20.13
CA ARG A 177 8.22 2.78 -18.75
C ARG A 177 7.62 3.78 -17.76
N ASN A 178 7.75 5.07 -18.04
CA ASN A 178 7.18 6.11 -17.17
C ASN A 178 5.65 6.08 -17.19
N ALA A 179 5.04 5.88 -18.36
CA ALA A 179 3.59 5.69 -18.46
C ALA A 179 3.14 4.44 -17.68
N TYR A 180 3.89 3.34 -17.73
CA TYR A 180 3.61 2.14 -16.95
C TYR A 180 3.69 2.39 -15.44
N LEU A 181 4.79 2.99 -14.95
CA LEU A 181 4.98 3.28 -13.53
C LEU A 181 3.91 4.23 -13.00
N ASN A 182 3.57 5.28 -13.75
CA ASN A 182 2.54 6.23 -13.37
C ASN A 182 1.15 5.57 -13.35
N SER A 183 0.82 4.79 -14.39
CA SER A 183 -0.44 4.05 -14.43
C SER A 183 -0.57 3.08 -13.26
N LEU A 184 0.52 2.42 -12.87
CA LEU A 184 0.57 1.49 -11.75
C LEU A 184 0.46 2.20 -10.41
N ALA A 185 1.19 3.30 -10.23
CA ALA A 185 1.16 4.12 -9.02
C ALA A 185 -0.25 4.68 -8.77
N TYR A 186 -0.85 5.30 -9.79
CA TYR A 186 -2.20 5.85 -9.69
C TYR A 186 -3.27 4.76 -9.54
N GLY A 187 -3.15 3.64 -10.25
CA GLY A 187 -4.07 2.52 -10.12
C GLY A 187 -4.14 1.99 -8.68
N ILE A 188 -2.97 1.75 -8.08
CA ILE A 188 -2.88 1.28 -6.70
C ILE A 188 -3.30 2.37 -5.71
N ALA A 189 -2.95 3.63 -5.93
CA ALA A 189 -3.39 4.73 -5.08
C ALA A 189 -4.92 4.80 -5.00
N LEU A 190 -5.61 4.59 -6.12
CA LEU A 190 -7.07 4.52 -6.16
C LEU A 190 -7.64 3.28 -5.44
N GLU A 191 -6.93 2.15 -5.47
CA GLU A 191 -7.29 0.95 -4.70
C GLU A 191 -7.12 1.17 -3.20
N ILE A 192 -6.06 1.85 -2.77
CA ILE A 192 -5.84 2.23 -1.37
C ILE A 192 -6.92 3.22 -0.92
N LEU A 193 -7.27 4.21 -1.74
CA LEU A 193 -8.32 5.17 -1.43
C LEU A 193 -9.69 4.49 -1.27
N ASP A 194 -9.99 3.51 -2.11
CA ASP A 194 -11.19 2.68 -2.01
C ASP A 194 -11.26 1.89 -0.69
N THR A 195 -10.10 1.61 -0.07
CA THR A 195 -10.06 0.98 1.27
C THR A 195 -10.56 1.93 2.35
N ALA A 196 -10.19 3.21 2.27
CA ALA A 196 -10.65 4.21 3.24
C ALA A 196 -12.18 4.38 3.16
N ASP A 197 -12.72 4.39 1.94
CA ASP A 197 -14.16 4.38 1.70
C ASP A 197 -14.81 3.08 2.20
N PHE A 198 -14.23 1.92 1.90
CA PHE A 198 -14.76 0.63 2.34
C PHE A 198 -14.81 0.48 3.87
N LEU A 199 -13.83 1.04 4.58
CA LEU A 199 -13.83 1.09 6.05
C LEU A 199 -14.87 2.06 6.62
N SER A 200 -15.42 2.98 5.82
CA SER A 200 -16.50 3.88 6.25
C SER A 200 -17.76 3.12 6.66
N PHE A 201 -17.99 1.92 6.12
CA PHE A 201 -19.13 1.08 6.48
C PHE A 201 -19.13 0.62 7.93
N LEU A 202 -17.96 0.64 8.57
CA LEU A 202 -17.82 0.33 9.99
C LEU A 202 -18.18 1.53 10.87
N ILE A 203 -18.21 2.74 10.31
CA ILE A 203 -18.53 3.94 11.07
C ILE A 203 -20.06 4.01 11.19
N PRO A 204 -20.62 4.04 12.42
CA PRO A 204 -22.05 4.20 12.61
C PRO A 204 -22.50 5.53 11.99
N SER A 205 -23.43 5.48 11.04
CA SER A 205 -24.11 6.68 10.58
C SER A 205 -25.30 6.93 11.49
N PHE A 206 -25.27 8.06 12.20
CA PHE A 206 -26.31 8.50 13.12
C PHE A 206 -27.68 8.73 12.49
N GLU A 207 -27.76 8.70 11.16
CA GLU A 207 -28.93 9.18 10.46
C GLU A 207 -30.05 8.13 10.37
N HIS A 208 -29.77 6.83 10.51
CA HIS A 208 -30.78 5.76 10.34
C HIS A 208 -30.80 4.84 11.56
N SER A 209 -31.18 5.41 12.70
CA SER A 209 -31.70 4.67 13.85
C SER A 209 -32.95 3.88 13.44
N HIS A 210 -32.86 2.55 13.28
CA HIS A 210 -33.83 1.56 13.78
C HIS A 210 -33.64 0.12 13.27
N HIS A 211 -32.69 -0.16 12.38
CA HIS A 211 -32.43 -1.53 11.96
C HIS A 211 -31.10 -2.04 12.51
N SER A 212 -31.22 -3.04 13.39
CA SER A 212 -30.14 -3.78 14.04
C SER A 212 -29.00 -4.04 13.06
N CYS A 213 -27.87 -3.37 13.28
CA CYS A 213 -26.63 -3.57 12.56
C CYS A 213 -26.29 -5.08 12.42
N PRO A 214 -26.23 -5.64 11.20
CA PRO A 214 -25.53 -6.91 10.96
C PRO A 214 -24.02 -6.80 11.22
N THR A 215 -23.54 -5.58 11.50
CA THR A 215 -22.17 -5.10 11.44
C THR A 215 -21.22 -5.76 12.44
N SER A 216 -21.69 -6.31 13.57
CA SER A 216 -20.78 -6.97 14.51
C SER A 216 -20.08 -8.19 13.89
N THR A 217 -20.79 -8.98 13.08
CA THR A 217 -20.21 -10.15 12.38
C THR A 217 -19.49 -9.78 11.08
N LEU A 218 -19.94 -8.71 10.42
CA LEU A 218 -19.37 -8.24 9.15
C LEU A 218 -18.10 -7.39 9.36
N ALA A 219 -17.96 -6.73 10.51
CA ALA A 219 -16.83 -5.86 10.83
C ALA A 219 -15.46 -6.55 10.69
N PRO A 220 -15.20 -7.72 11.31
CA PRO A 220 -13.91 -8.38 11.15
C PRO A 220 -13.64 -8.78 9.69
N VAL A 221 -14.68 -9.09 8.91
CA VAL A 221 -14.55 -9.41 7.48
C VAL A 221 -14.13 -8.17 6.69
N ILE A 222 -14.79 -7.02 6.91
CA ILE A 222 -14.45 -5.75 6.26
C ILE A 222 -13.02 -5.34 6.61
N ILE A 223 -12.64 -5.38 7.89
CA ILE A 223 -11.28 -5.07 8.34
C ILE A 223 -10.26 -6.00 7.69
N SER A 224 -10.53 -7.31 7.65
CA SER A 224 -9.63 -8.29 7.04
C SER A 224 -9.43 -8.02 5.55
N LEU A 225 -10.50 -7.73 4.81
CA LEU A 225 -10.44 -7.46 3.37
C LEU A 225 -9.73 -6.13 3.07
N ALA A 226 -10.02 -5.09 3.85
CA ALA A 226 -9.28 -3.82 3.82
C ALA A 226 -7.78 -4.02 4.08
N SER A 227 -7.45 -4.87 5.05
CA SER A 227 -6.06 -5.18 5.41
C SER A 227 -5.31 -5.86 4.27
N VAL A 228 -5.95 -6.83 3.60
CA VAL A 228 -5.37 -7.47 2.42
C VAL A 228 -5.09 -6.43 1.33
N ASN A 229 -6.04 -5.52 1.08
CA ASN A 229 -5.88 -4.49 0.04
C ASN A 229 -4.76 -3.48 0.36
N LEU A 230 -4.46 -3.20 1.64
CA LEU A 230 -3.33 -2.34 2.03
C LEU A 230 -1.97 -3.05 1.88
N VAL A 231 -1.93 -4.38 2.07
CA VAL A 231 -0.71 -5.20 1.98
C VAL A 231 -0.40 -5.60 0.53
N LEU A 232 -1.42 -5.80 -0.31
CA LEU A 232 -1.25 -6.27 -1.68
C LEU A 232 -0.30 -5.43 -2.56
N PRO A 233 -0.22 -4.08 -2.42
CA PRO A 233 0.76 -3.27 -3.14
C PRO A 233 2.21 -3.70 -2.90
N THR A 234 2.54 -4.36 -1.78
CA THR A 234 3.86 -4.97 -1.55
C THR A 234 4.24 -5.91 -2.69
N LEU A 235 3.31 -6.71 -3.20
CA LEU A 235 3.57 -7.64 -4.31
C LEU A 235 3.87 -6.88 -5.61
N THR A 236 3.17 -5.77 -5.85
CA THR A 236 3.48 -4.89 -6.99
C THR A 236 4.86 -4.26 -6.86
N LEU A 237 5.23 -3.75 -5.68
CA LEU A 237 6.55 -3.19 -5.46
C LEU A 237 7.64 -4.26 -5.63
N TYR A 238 7.39 -5.48 -5.14
CA TYR A 238 8.27 -6.63 -5.36
C TYR A 238 8.43 -6.94 -6.86
N LYS A 239 7.33 -6.95 -7.63
CA LYS A 239 7.36 -7.06 -9.10
C LYS A 239 8.23 -5.96 -9.73
N LEU A 240 8.06 -4.71 -9.33
CA LEU A 240 8.89 -3.61 -9.84
C LEU A 240 10.38 -3.83 -9.55
N THR A 241 10.74 -4.28 -8.35
CA THR A 241 12.16 -4.52 -8.02
C THR A 241 12.78 -5.69 -8.80
N THR A 242 12.02 -6.76 -9.01
CA THR A 242 12.51 -7.96 -9.73
C THR A 242 12.57 -7.78 -11.25
N THR A 243 11.77 -6.87 -11.80
CA THR A 243 11.70 -6.55 -13.23
C THR A 243 12.65 -5.40 -13.63
N SER A 244 13.55 -4.97 -12.74
CA SER A 244 14.37 -3.76 -12.90
C SER A 244 13.52 -2.52 -13.25
N PHE A 245 12.38 -2.36 -12.57
CA PHE A 245 11.40 -1.29 -12.78
C PHE A 245 10.75 -1.31 -14.17
N GLY A 246 10.37 -2.50 -14.65
CA GLY A 246 9.65 -2.66 -15.92
C GLY A 246 10.54 -2.85 -17.16
N GLU A 247 11.84 -3.12 -16.99
CA GLU A 247 12.72 -3.48 -18.12
C GLU A 247 12.45 -4.93 -18.62
N VAL A 248 11.99 -5.82 -17.73
CA VAL A 248 11.66 -7.21 -18.08
C VAL A 248 10.24 -7.54 -17.63
N TYR A 249 9.35 -7.88 -18.55
CA TYR A 249 7.97 -8.24 -18.19
C TYR A 249 7.90 -9.66 -17.62
N GLN A 250 7.38 -9.81 -16.40
CA GLN A 250 7.20 -11.11 -15.74
C GLN A 250 5.74 -11.53 -15.75
N VAL A 251 5.33 -12.23 -16.80
CA VAL A 251 3.94 -12.67 -17.03
C VAL A 251 3.39 -13.50 -15.86
N LYS A 252 4.21 -14.38 -15.25
CA LYS A 252 3.77 -15.23 -14.13
C LYS A 252 3.41 -14.42 -12.89
N LEU A 253 4.18 -13.38 -12.59
CA LEU A 253 3.97 -12.53 -11.44
C LEU A 253 2.78 -11.59 -11.65
N GLU A 254 2.55 -11.15 -12.89
CA GLU A 254 1.34 -10.42 -13.28
C GLU A 254 0.08 -11.26 -13.08
N ILE A 255 0.09 -12.50 -13.58
CA ILE A 255 -1.05 -13.42 -13.40
C ILE A 255 -1.34 -13.66 -11.93
N LEU A 256 -0.30 -13.82 -11.10
CA LEU A 256 -0.47 -13.99 -9.67
C LEU A 256 -1.09 -12.73 -9.03
N TYR A 257 -0.58 -11.55 -9.36
CA TYR A 257 -1.12 -10.28 -8.86
C TYR A 257 -2.60 -10.10 -9.24
N ASP A 258 -2.91 -10.23 -10.54
CA ASP A 258 -4.27 -10.05 -11.05
C ASP A 258 -5.24 -11.05 -10.41
N SER A 259 -4.81 -12.30 -10.20
CA SER A 259 -5.62 -13.35 -9.57
C SER A 259 -5.88 -13.03 -8.09
N LEU A 260 -4.83 -12.66 -7.35
CA LEU A 260 -4.95 -12.30 -5.93
C LEU A 260 -5.83 -11.06 -5.75
N HIS A 261 -5.61 -10.02 -6.55
CA HIS A 261 -6.40 -8.80 -6.48
C HIS A 261 -7.87 -9.07 -6.77
N ASN A 262 -8.18 -9.80 -7.85
CA ASN A 262 -9.55 -10.07 -8.22
C ASN A 262 -10.27 -10.92 -7.14
N PHE A 263 -9.59 -11.94 -6.60
CA PHE A 263 -10.17 -12.88 -5.64
C PHE A 263 -10.31 -12.30 -4.23
N PHE A 264 -9.32 -11.53 -3.75
CA PHE A 264 -9.29 -11.04 -2.37
C PHE A 264 -9.79 -9.60 -2.21
N VAL A 265 -9.80 -8.80 -3.27
CA VAL A 265 -10.20 -7.38 -3.20
C VAL A 265 -11.45 -7.15 -4.03
N SER A 266 -11.35 -7.26 -5.36
CA SER A 266 -12.43 -6.77 -6.24
C SER A 266 -13.75 -7.51 -6.09
N ILE A 267 -13.74 -8.85 -6.06
CA ILE A 267 -14.95 -9.65 -5.88
C ILE A 267 -15.52 -9.49 -4.46
N PRO A 268 -14.74 -9.66 -3.37
CA PRO A 268 -15.27 -9.50 -2.01
C PRO A 268 -15.81 -8.11 -1.71
N PHE A 269 -15.12 -7.05 -2.16
CA PHE A 269 -15.59 -5.67 -1.98
C PHE A 269 -16.91 -5.45 -2.71
N LEU A 270 -17.07 -6.00 -3.92
CA LEU A 270 -18.34 -5.93 -4.65
C LEU A 270 -19.47 -6.67 -3.91
N VAL A 271 -19.21 -7.90 -3.44
CA VAL A 271 -20.21 -8.70 -2.73
C VAL A 271 -20.70 -7.99 -1.47
N ILE A 272 -19.79 -7.43 -0.68
CA ILE A 272 -20.14 -6.70 0.55
C ILE A 272 -20.88 -5.41 0.22
N ARG A 273 -20.47 -4.66 -0.80
CA ARG A 273 -21.18 -3.44 -1.23
C ARG A 273 -22.61 -3.75 -1.70
N ILE A 274 -22.81 -4.80 -2.48
CA ILE A 274 -24.16 -5.23 -2.91
C ILE A 274 -24.98 -5.69 -1.70
N TYR A 275 -24.38 -6.44 -0.77
CA TYR A 275 -25.06 -6.88 0.45
C TYR A 275 -25.51 -5.68 1.29
N LEU A 276 -24.62 -4.73 1.55
CA LEU A 276 -24.90 -3.52 2.33
C LEU A 276 -25.89 -2.59 1.63
N TRP A 277 -25.85 -2.48 0.30
CA TRP A 277 -26.86 -1.73 -0.45
C TRP A 277 -28.26 -2.32 -0.24
N ASN A 278 -28.40 -3.65 -0.33
CA ASN A 278 -29.70 -4.30 -0.14
C ASN A 278 -30.23 -4.22 1.30
N VAL A 279 -29.34 -4.20 2.30
CA VAL A 279 -29.73 -4.28 3.73
C VAL A 279 -29.80 -2.91 4.40
N SER A 280 -29.02 -1.93 3.96
CA SER A 280 -28.84 -0.65 4.66
C SER A 280 -29.24 0.58 3.83
N GLU A 281 -29.80 0.39 2.63
CA GLU A 281 -30.23 1.46 1.71
C GLU A 281 -29.17 2.55 1.43
N ARG A 282 -27.88 2.24 1.65
CA ARG A 282 -26.79 3.18 1.39
C ARG A 282 -26.48 3.28 -0.11
N GLU A 283 -26.30 4.50 -0.59
CA GLU A 283 -26.03 4.81 -1.98
C GLU A 283 -24.55 4.63 -2.36
N ASP A 284 -24.08 3.38 -2.49
CA ASP A 284 -22.68 3.07 -2.89
C ASP A 284 -22.54 2.55 -4.33
N VAL A 285 -23.47 2.91 -5.20
CA VAL A 285 -23.59 2.36 -6.56
C VAL A 285 -22.37 2.68 -7.43
N LEU A 286 -21.80 3.89 -7.31
CA LEU A 286 -20.62 4.30 -8.08
C LEU A 286 -19.39 3.42 -7.78
N PHE A 287 -19.21 3.09 -6.51
CA PHE A 287 -18.12 2.26 -6.04
C PHE A 287 -18.33 0.77 -6.38
N ALA A 288 -19.58 0.30 -6.43
CA ALA A 288 -19.90 -1.02 -6.98
C ALA A 288 -19.58 -1.11 -8.49
N ILE A 289 -19.91 -0.08 -9.27
CA ILE A 289 -19.57 0.00 -10.70
C ILE A 289 -18.05 -0.02 -10.90
N LYS A 290 -17.29 0.72 -10.08
CA LYS A 290 -15.81 0.69 -10.10
C LYS A 290 -15.28 -0.73 -9.90
N ASN A 291 -15.80 -1.47 -8.93
CA ASN A 291 -15.38 -2.86 -8.69
C ASN A 291 -15.71 -3.78 -9.87
N ILE A 292 -16.89 -3.64 -10.49
CA ILE A 292 -17.24 -4.39 -11.71
C ILE A 292 -16.26 -4.09 -12.84
N TYR A 293 -15.94 -2.80 -13.06
CA TYR A 293 -14.96 -2.39 -14.07
C TYR A 293 -13.58 -3.00 -13.81
N CYS A 294 -13.11 -2.97 -12.55
CA CYS A 294 -11.85 -3.59 -12.14
C CYS A 294 -11.87 -5.11 -12.41
N ILE A 295 -12.92 -5.84 -12.03
CA ILE A 295 -13.05 -7.29 -12.27
C ILE A 295 -12.92 -7.59 -13.77
N VAL A 296 -13.64 -6.85 -14.62
CA VAL A 296 -13.57 -7.03 -16.08
C VAL A 296 -12.17 -6.73 -16.60
N GLY A 297 -11.52 -5.67 -16.10
CA GLY A 297 -10.15 -5.31 -16.42
C GLY A 297 -9.16 -6.43 -16.09
N TYR A 298 -9.16 -6.91 -14.84
CA TYR A 298 -8.31 -7.99 -14.38
C TYR A 298 -8.57 -9.30 -15.13
N CYS A 299 -9.82 -9.65 -15.40
CA CYS A 299 -10.16 -10.83 -16.21
C CYS A 299 -9.58 -10.74 -17.63
N ARG A 300 -9.65 -9.58 -18.28
CA ARG A 300 -9.07 -9.36 -19.61
C ARG A 300 -7.54 -9.42 -19.59
N GLY A 301 -6.92 -8.83 -18.57
CA GLY A 301 -5.47 -8.91 -18.33
C GLY A 301 -5.00 -10.37 -18.18
N LEU A 302 -5.65 -11.12 -17.27
CA LEU A 302 -5.40 -12.54 -17.04
C LEU A 302 -5.51 -13.36 -18.33
N PHE A 303 -6.58 -13.16 -19.10
CA PHE A 303 -6.77 -13.90 -20.35
C PHE A 303 -5.65 -13.62 -21.36
N SER A 304 -5.25 -12.36 -21.51
CA SER A 304 -4.13 -11.97 -22.39
C SER A 304 -2.81 -12.62 -21.94
N ASN A 305 -2.52 -12.56 -20.65
CA ASN A 305 -1.28 -13.09 -20.06
C ASN A 305 -1.20 -14.61 -20.15
N VAL A 306 -2.31 -15.32 -19.91
CA VAL A 306 -2.39 -16.78 -20.08
C VAL A 306 -2.20 -17.18 -21.54
N LYS A 307 -2.78 -16.41 -22.48
CA LYS A 307 -2.56 -16.64 -23.92
C LYS A 307 -1.09 -16.48 -24.29
N HIS A 308 -0.41 -15.46 -23.77
CA HIS A 308 1.02 -15.22 -23.99
C HIS A 308 1.89 -16.36 -23.45
N LEU A 309 1.65 -16.81 -22.20
CA LEU A 309 2.38 -17.96 -21.65
C LEU A 309 2.19 -19.23 -22.47
N ARG A 310 1.00 -19.41 -23.06
CA ARG A 310 0.69 -20.57 -23.89
C ARG A 310 1.44 -20.52 -25.22
N SER A 311 1.60 -19.34 -25.84
CA SER A 311 2.41 -19.19 -27.05
C SER A 311 3.90 -19.42 -26.78
N GLU A 312 4.47 -18.84 -25.72
CA GLU A 312 5.88 -19.03 -25.35
C GLU A 312 6.21 -20.51 -25.08
N ARG A 313 5.32 -21.21 -24.37
CA ARG A 313 5.49 -22.66 -24.12
C ARG A 313 5.47 -23.46 -25.42
N ARG A 314 4.60 -23.09 -26.37
CA ARG A 314 4.49 -23.77 -27.67
C ARG A 314 5.76 -23.57 -28.50
N GLU A 315 6.29 -22.36 -28.58
CA GLU A 315 7.53 -22.04 -29.29
C GLU A 315 8.73 -22.79 -28.70
N SER A 316 8.82 -22.83 -27.36
CA SER A 316 9.88 -23.57 -26.67
C SER A 316 9.83 -25.08 -26.96
N CYS A 317 8.63 -25.66 -27.05
CA CYS A 317 8.47 -27.08 -27.40
C CYS A 317 8.87 -27.38 -28.85
N LEU A 318 8.56 -26.46 -29.78
CA LEU A 318 8.95 -26.59 -31.19
C LEU A 318 10.47 -26.49 -31.36
N ALA A 319 11.11 -25.51 -30.70
CA ALA A 319 12.57 -25.36 -30.74
C ALA A 319 13.30 -26.60 -30.19
N ASN A 320 12.80 -27.20 -29.10
CA ASN A 320 13.36 -28.44 -28.55
C ASN A 320 13.13 -29.66 -29.45
N ALA A 321 12.05 -29.69 -30.23
CA ALA A 321 11.79 -30.76 -31.19
C ALA A 321 12.71 -30.68 -32.40
N ASP A 322 13.07 -29.47 -32.84
CA ASP A 322 14.00 -29.24 -33.95
C ASP A 322 15.46 -29.49 -33.55
N ALA A 323 15.84 -29.22 -32.29
CA ALA A 323 17.20 -29.48 -31.78
C ALA A 323 17.53 -30.98 -31.60
N ASN A 324 16.52 -31.86 -31.61
CA ASN A 324 16.67 -33.31 -31.47
C ASN A 324 16.63 -34.07 -32.81
N LYS A 325 16.56 -33.36 -33.94
CA LYS A 325 16.66 -33.91 -35.30
C LYS A 325 18.06 -33.67 -35.87
#